data_AF-A0A352Q8P2-F1
#
_entry.id   AF-A0A352Q8P2-F1
#
_cell.length_a   1.000
_cell.length_b   1.000
_cell.length_c   1.000
_cell.angle_alpha   90.00
_cell.angle_beta   90.00
_cell.angle_gamma   90.00
#
_symmetry.space_group_name_H-M   'P 1'
#
loop_
_entity.id
_entity.type
_entity.pdbx_description
1 polymer ?
#
loop_
_entity_poly.entity_id
_entity_poly.type
_entity_poly.pdbx_seq_one_letter_code
_entity_poly.pdbx_strand_id
1 'polypeptide(L)'
;MLNRTASVAVIALITLLAGCSYLKYPNVHKVTILQGNIINQQMIDQLRPGMTRAQVRYILGTPLIADSFHQDRWDYYYSVKVPGYDEGRY
;
A
#
# COMPACT_ATOMS: atom_id res chain seq x y z
N MET A 1 -35.82 -33.66 31.91
CA MET A 1 -34.36 -33.56 31.65
C MET A 1 -34.05 -33.12 30.22
N LEU A 2 -34.82 -33.57 29.22
CA LEU A 2 -34.63 -33.27 27.79
C LEU A 2 -34.65 -31.78 27.41
N ASN A 3 -35.49 -30.95 28.06
CA ASN A 3 -35.56 -29.52 27.73
C ASN A 3 -34.33 -28.73 28.20
N ARG A 4 -33.68 -29.17 29.28
CA ARG A 4 -32.48 -28.50 29.82
C ARG A 4 -31.26 -28.79 28.93
N THR A 5 -31.14 -30.00 28.41
CA THR A 5 -30.07 -30.37 27.46
C THR A 5 -30.26 -29.71 26.10
N ALA A 6 -31.51 -29.59 25.62
CA ALA A 6 -31.83 -28.86 24.39
C ALA A 6 -31.46 -27.37 24.49
N SER A 7 -31.78 -26.71 25.60
CA SER A 7 -31.39 -25.30 25.82
C SER A 7 -29.87 -25.10 25.84
N VAL A 8 -29.12 -26.02 26.46
CA VAL A 8 -27.65 -25.96 26.46
C VAL A 8 -27.06 -26.14 25.06
N ALA A 9 -27.61 -27.06 24.26
CA ALA A 9 -27.19 -27.27 22.87
C ALA A 9 -27.46 -26.05 21.98
N VAL A 10 -28.60 -25.39 22.16
CA VAL A 10 -28.95 -24.16 21.42
C VAL A 10 -28.01 -23.02 21.78
N ILE A 11 -27.68 -22.83 23.06
CA ILE A 11 -26.74 -21.78 23.49
C ILE A 11 -25.34 -22.04 22.92
N ALA A 12 -24.86 -23.29 22.94
CA ALA A 12 -23.57 -23.65 22.37
C ALA A 12 -23.51 -23.44 20.85
N LEU A 13 -24.61 -23.67 20.14
CA LEU A 13 -24.68 -23.43 18.71
C LEU A 13 -24.61 -21.93 18.38
N ILE A 14 -25.29 -21.08 19.16
CA ILE A 14 -25.27 -19.63 19.00
C ILE A 14 -23.88 -19.04 19.25
N THR A 15 -23.15 -19.54 20.25
CA THR A 15 -21.78 -19.06 20.54
C THR A 15 -20.79 -19.46 19.46
N LEU A 16 -20.94 -20.65 18.86
CA LEU A 16 -20.14 -21.09 17.71
C LEU A 16 -20.39 -20.24 16.46
N LEU A 17 -21.63 -19.80 16.24
CA LEU A 17 -22.01 -18.96 15.09
C LEU A 17 -21.61 -17.48 15.26
N ALA A 18 -21.40 -17.00 16.48
CA ALA A 18 -21.05 -15.60 16.77
C ALA A 18 -19.56 -15.25 16.51
N GLY A 19 -18.70 -16.23 16.24
CA GLY A 19 -17.25 -16.01 16.08
C GLY A 19 -16.81 -15.30 14.80
N CYS A 20 -17.66 -15.24 13.77
CA CYS A 20 -17.23 -14.82 12.43
C CYS A 20 -17.17 -13.31 12.20
N SER A 21 -17.73 -12.48 13.09
CA SER A 21 -17.86 -11.03 12.84
C SER A 21 -17.09 -10.13 13.81
N TYR A 22 -16.56 -10.66 14.91
CA TYR A 22 -15.86 -9.86 15.92
C TYR A 22 -14.37 -9.62 15.61
N LEU A 23 -13.79 -10.41 14.70
CA LEU A 23 -12.41 -10.24 14.23
C LEU A 23 -12.29 -9.24 13.07
N LYS A 24 -13.10 -8.17 13.07
CA LYS A 24 -12.78 -6.99 12.26
C LYS A 24 -11.55 -6.35 12.89
N TYR A 25 -10.39 -6.75 12.40
CA TYR A 25 -9.04 -6.30 12.78
C TYR A 25 -9.05 -4.94 13.52
N PRO A 26 -8.77 -4.93 14.83
CA PRO A 26 -8.81 -3.70 15.60
C PRO A 26 -7.65 -2.83 15.15
N ASN A 27 -7.95 -1.70 14.50
CA ASN A 27 -7.07 -0.52 14.33
C ASN A 27 -5.57 -0.83 14.36
N VAL A 28 -5.12 -1.71 13.46
CA VAL A 28 -3.69 -1.98 13.37
C VAL A 28 -3.07 -0.69 12.88
N HIS A 29 -2.13 -0.14 13.67
CA HIS A 29 -1.44 1.10 13.31
C HIS A 29 -0.75 0.88 11.97
N LYS A 30 -1.37 1.37 10.89
CA LYS A 30 -0.72 1.42 9.59
C LYS A 30 0.32 2.53 9.68
N VAL A 31 1.48 2.31 9.07
CA VAL A 31 2.52 3.31 8.91
C VAL A 31 2.39 3.98 7.55
N THR A 32 2.89 5.21 7.42
CA THR A 32 2.99 5.88 6.12
C THR A 32 3.94 5.11 5.21
N ILE A 33 3.49 4.81 3.99
CA ILE A 33 4.29 4.09 2.99
C ILE A 33 4.69 5.07 1.89
N LEU A 34 5.99 5.24 1.72
CA LEU A 34 6.60 5.95 0.60
C LEU A 34 7.03 4.92 -0.44
N GLN A 35 6.58 5.07 -1.69
CA GLN A 35 6.90 4.13 -2.76
C GLN A 35 7.37 4.89 -4.00
N GLY A 36 8.49 4.47 -4.59
CA GLY A 36 9.03 5.08 -5.81
C GLY A 36 10.37 5.77 -5.65
N ASN A 37 10.70 6.62 -6.63
CA ASN A 37 11.87 7.48 -6.62
C ASN A 37 11.50 8.84 -6.01
N ILE A 38 12.18 9.24 -4.93
CA ILE A 38 12.00 10.58 -4.36
C ILE A 38 12.73 11.57 -5.27
N ILE A 39 11.96 12.38 -6.00
CA ILE A 39 12.50 13.40 -6.90
C ILE A 39 12.11 14.78 -6.37
N ASN A 40 13.11 15.64 -6.23
CA ASN A 40 12.95 17.02 -5.80
C ASN A 40 13.09 17.98 -6.99
N GLN A 41 12.50 19.16 -6.88
CA GLN A 41 12.59 20.18 -7.94
C GLN A 41 14.04 20.53 -8.30
N GLN A 42 14.91 20.65 -7.30
CA GLN A 42 16.34 20.91 -7.50
C GLN A 42 17.05 19.85 -8.34
N MET A 43 16.58 18.60 -8.32
CA MET A 43 17.14 17.52 -9.14
C MET A 43 16.67 17.66 -10.59
N ILE A 44 15.41 18.07 -10.79
CA ILE A 44 14.86 18.34 -12.13
C ILE A 44 15.57 19.54 -12.75
N ASP A 45 15.81 20.60 -11.98
CA ASP A 45 16.48 21.81 -12.45
C ASP A 45 17.94 21.57 -12.88
N GLN A 46 18.56 20.49 -12.40
CA GLN A 46 19.89 20.07 -12.82
C GLN A 46 19.88 19.36 -14.19
N LEU A 47 18.73 18.84 -14.64
CA LEU A 47 18.61 18.15 -15.92
C LEU A 47 18.73 19.14 -17.08
N ARG A 48 19.47 18.73 -18.12
CA ARG A 48 19.63 19.50 -19.35
C ARG A 48 19.46 18.59 -20.57
N PRO A 49 18.90 19.09 -21.69
CA PRO A 49 18.89 18.34 -22.94
C PRO A 49 20.29 17.90 -23.36
N GLY A 50 20.41 16.69 -23.90
CA GLY A 50 21.68 16.12 -24.35
C GLY A 50 22.51 15.41 -23.25
N MET A 51 22.04 15.37 -22.00
CA MET A 51 22.67 14.56 -20.96
C MET A 51 22.65 13.06 -21.29
N THR A 52 23.72 12.37 -20.92
CA THR A 52 23.80 10.91 -21.06
C THR A 52 22.94 10.21 -20.00
N ARG A 53 22.51 8.99 -20.31
CA ARG A 53 21.76 8.13 -19.37
C ARG A 53 22.48 7.92 -18.02
N ALA A 54 23.81 7.87 -18.02
CA ALA A 54 24.59 7.76 -16.79
C ALA A 54 24.52 9.04 -15.94
N GLN A 55 24.58 10.21 -16.57
CA GLN A 55 24.45 11.51 -15.87
C GLN A 55 23.05 11.70 -15.30
N VAL A 56 22.00 11.34 -16.05
CA VAL A 56 20.63 11.39 -15.55
C VAL A 56 20.44 10.47 -14.34
N ARG A 57 20.99 9.25 -14.36
CA ARG A 57 20.96 8.33 -13.21
C ARG A 57 21.76 8.83 -12.00
N TYR A 58 22.81 9.60 -12.23
CA TYR A 58 23.56 10.23 -11.15
C TYR A 58 22.71 11.28 -10.42
N ILE A 59 21.89 12.03 -11.16
CA ILE A 59 21.02 13.09 -10.61
C ILE A 59 19.74 12.50 -10.01
N LEU A 60 18.99 11.69 -10.77
CA LEU A 60 17.65 11.20 -10.39
C LEU A 60 17.67 9.82 -9.71
N GLY A 61 18.81 9.14 -9.72
CA GLY A 61 18.89 7.74 -9.33
C GLY A 61 18.45 6.78 -10.42
N THR A 62 18.38 5.49 -10.08
CA THR A 62 17.92 4.44 -11.00
C THR A 62 16.38 4.40 -11.00
N PRO A 63 15.73 4.43 -12.18
CA PRO A 63 14.27 4.37 -12.23
C PRO A 63 13.76 3.06 -11.63
N LEU A 64 12.67 3.14 -10.86
CA LEU A 64 12.05 1.97 -10.24
C LEU A 64 11.44 1.01 -11.29
N ILE A 65 10.97 1.57 -12.40
CA ILE A 65 10.31 0.82 -13.48
C ILE A 65 11.21 0.89 -14.71
N ALA A 66 11.66 -0.28 -15.18
CA ALA A 66 12.31 -0.44 -16.46
C ALA A 66 11.28 -0.99 -17.46
N ASP A 67 10.81 -0.16 -18.39
CA ASP A 67 9.91 -0.62 -19.45
C ASP A 67 10.70 -1.55 -20.40
N SER A 68 10.22 -2.79 -20.53
CA SER A 68 10.85 -3.78 -21.41
C SER A 68 10.63 -3.48 -22.90
N PHE A 69 9.58 -2.73 -23.23
CA PHE A 69 9.20 -2.40 -24.60
C PHE A 69 9.82 -1.08 -25.08
N HIS A 70 10.05 -0.12 -24.18
CA HIS A 70 10.60 1.21 -24.50
C HIS A 70 11.87 1.49 -23.69
N GLN A 71 13.02 1.03 -24.19
CA GLN A 71 14.31 1.15 -23.49
C GLN A 71 14.89 2.57 -23.49
N ASP A 72 14.32 3.46 -24.31
CA ASP A 72 14.68 4.86 -24.47
C ASP A 72 13.88 5.80 -23.55
N ARG A 73 12.78 5.33 -22.94
CA ARG A 73 11.96 6.09 -21.98
C ARG A 73 12.15 5.56 -20.57
N TRP A 74 12.40 6.45 -19.62
CA TRP A 74 12.47 6.10 -18.20
C TRP A 74 11.39 6.82 -17.41
N ASP A 75 10.65 6.04 -16.61
CA ASP A 75 9.52 6.52 -15.84
C ASP A 75 9.89 6.57 -14.35
N TYR A 76 9.90 7.77 -13.76
CA TYR A 76 10.15 7.99 -12.33
C TYR A 76 8.82 8.19 -11.61
N TYR A 77 8.35 7.16 -10.92
CA TYR A 77 7.09 7.19 -10.17
C TYR A 77 7.33 7.46 -8.68
N TYR A 78 6.43 8.21 -8.05
CA TYR A 78 6.43 8.46 -6.61
C TYR A 78 5.00 8.48 -6.06
N SER A 79 4.79 7.82 -4.93
CA SER A 79 3.51 7.73 -4.23
C SER A 79 3.71 7.77 -2.72
N VAL A 80 2.77 8.41 -2.03
CA VAL A 80 2.69 8.45 -0.57
C VAL A 80 1.33 7.94 -0.14
N LYS A 81 1.30 6.87 0.64
CA LYS A 81 0.08 6.36 1.28
C LYS A 81 0.11 6.69 2.75
N VAL A 82 -0.74 7.64 3.16
CA VAL A 82 -0.89 8.03 4.56
C VAL A 82 -2.12 7.34 5.16
N PRO A 83 -1.95 6.49 6.18
CA PRO A 83 -3.04 5.91 6.95
C PRO A 83 -4.07 6.95 7.41
N GLY A 84 -5.36 6.67 7.23
CA GLY A 84 -6.45 7.54 7.66
C GLY A 84 -6.76 8.74 6.74
N TYR A 85 -5.91 9.05 5.76
CA TYR A 85 -6.20 10.07 4.73
C TYR A 85 -6.89 9.47 3.50
N ASP A 86 -6.57 8.22 3.16
CA ASP A 86 -7.00 7.52 1.94
C ASP A 86 -8.31 6.70 2.12
N GLU A 87 -8.81 6.58 3.35
CA GLU A 87 -9.97 5.73 3.70
C GLU A 87 -11.31 6.51 3.76
N GLY A 88 -11.34 7.78 3.37
CA GLY A 88 -12.49 8.68 3.53
C GLY A 88 -13.07 9.28 2.24
N ARG A 89 -12.65 8.83 1.05
CA ARG A 89 -13.23 9.30 -0.23
C ARG A 89 -13.33 8.20 -1.27
N TYR A 90 -14.39 7.40 -1.15
CA TYR A 90 -15.25 6.97 -2.26
C TYR A 90 -16.69 6.88 -1.72
#